data_AF-A0A8A8D8Q7-F1
#
_entry.id   AF-A0A8A8D8Q7-F1
#
_cell.length_a   1.000
_cell.length_b   1.000
_cell.length_c   1.000
_cell.angle_alpha   90.00
_cell.angle_beta   90.00
_cell.angle_gamma   90.00
#
_symmetry.space_group_name_H-M   'P 1'
#
loop_
_entity.id
_entity.type
_entity.pdbx_description
1 polymer ?
#
loop_
_entity_poly.entity_id
_entity_poly.type
_entity_poly.pdbx_seq_one_letter_code
_entity_poly.pdbx_strand_id
1 'polypeptide(L)'
;MNYQPILERIHTELAPWIGRFSIQSISKLFACTLAFQLLGDELWERVGREPSGNAFNSLVQLESERGKPRNPFINAGALVVTDVLCRRFVKAETALVEFVRRTIGANDINYDSRVALSELQHAERNRAMAHFMASFGNMQMPPDTVIDAYCRQCAITMNCVELASAALFLANGGVAPVTGERIVDPSSAKRLSALMLTCGTYDAAGDFVYRVGLPAKSGVGGGIVAVLPGEMAVCVWAPGLDANGNSLAGTLALEWLTTYTGRSIF
;
A
#
# COMPACT_ATOMS: atom_id res chain seq x y z
N MET A 1 11.73 -26.30 15.96
CA MET A 1 10.48 -25.62 15.54
C MET A 1 10.26 -25.96 14.08
N ASN A 2 9.26 -26.79 13.79
CA ASN A 2 8.95 -27.19 12.42
C ASN A 2 8.31 -26.01 11.70
N TYR A 3 9.03 -25.41 10.76
CA TYR A 3 8.46 -24.52 9.76
C TYR A 3 7.54 -25.37 8.87
N GLN A 4 6.24 -25.35 9.12
CA GLN A 4 5.29 -25.73 8.08
C GLN A 4 5.35 -24.65 7.00
N PRO A 5 5.52 -24.99 5.72
CA PRO A 5 5.47 -24.02 4.64
C PRO A 5 4.12 -23.28 4.66
N ILE A 6 4.15 -21.95 4.48
CA ILE A 6 2.96 -21.08 4.27
C ILE A 6 2.02 -21.63 3.18
N LEU A 7 2.52 -22.53 2.32
CA LEU A 7 1.80 -23.18 1.22
C LEU A 7 0.63 -24.08 1.66
N GLU A 8 0.55 -24.60 2.89
CA GLU A 8 -0.52 -25.56 3.25
C GLU A 8 -1.87 -24.91 3.64
N ARG A 9 -1.95 -23.58 3.75
CA ARG A 9 -3.20 -22.86 4.10
C ARG A 9 -3.36 -21.55 3.32
N ILE A 10 -3.31 -21.62 1.99
CA ILE A 10 -3.28 -20.41 1.16
C ILE A 10 -4.60 -19.61 1.29
N HIS A 11 -5.75 -20.27 1.56
CA HIS A 11 -7.04 -19.57 1.59
C HIS A 11 -7.96 -20.07 2.70
N THR A 12 -8.33 -19.17 3.61
CA THR A 12 -9.51 -19.31 4.48
C THR A 12 -10.34 -18.06 4.35
N GLU A 13 -11.60 -18.19 3.91
CA GLU A 13 -12.53 -17.07 3.77
C GLU A 13 -13.59 -17.10 4.88
N LEU A 14 -13.83 -15.96 5.51
CA LEU A 14 -14.91 -15.76 6.47
C LEU A 14 -15.83 -14.67 5.88
N ALA A 15 -16.87 -15.11 5.17
CA ALA A 15 -17.88 -14.35 4.41
C ALA A 15 -17.57 -14.08 2.91
N PRO A 16 -18.51 -14.39 1.98
CA PRO A 16 -18.22 -14.63 0.57
C PRO A 16 -18.32 -13.39 -0.33
N TRP A 17 -17.93 -12.19 0.12
CA TRP A 17 -17.87 -11.09 -0.85
C TRP A 17 -16.65 -11.29 -1.77
N ILE A 18 -16.89 -11.97 -2.89
CA ILE A 18 -15.91 -12.33 -3.93
C ILE A 18 -15.73 -11.17 -4.95
N GLY A 19 -16.49 -10.09 -4.80
CA GLY A 19 -16.38 -8.92 -5.68
C GLY A 19 -15.00 -8.28 -5.61
N ARG A 20 -14.57 -7.67 -6.72
CA ARG A 20 -13.38 -6.82 -6.73
C ARG A 20 -13.77 -5.40 -6.32
N PHE A 21 -12.91 -4.74 -5.56
CA PHE A 21 -12.99 -3.32 -5.20
C PHE A 21 -11.71 -2.63 -5.63
N SER A 22 -11.78 -1.31 -5.81
CA SER A 22 -10.58 -0.49 -5.96
C SER A 22 -9.74 -0.54 -4.68
N ILE A 23 -8.48 -0.97 -4.79
CA ILE A 23 -7.58 -1.14 -3.65
C ILE A 23 -7.09 0.22 -3.09
N GLN A 24 -7.34 1.31 -3.82
CA GLN A 24 -7.08 2.68 -3.37
C GLN A 24 -5.64 2.82 -2.88
N SER A 25 -5.44 3.46 -1.73
CA SER A 25 -4.11 3.66 -1.13
C SER A 25 -3.37 2.38 -0.74
N ILE A 26 -3.98 1.20 -0.81
CA ILE A 26 -3.23 -0.06 -0.67
C ILE A 26 -2.25 -0.24 -1.84
N SER A 27 -2.56 0.31 -3.02
CA SER A 27 -1.65 0.37 -4.17
C SER A 27 -0.27 0.96 -3.83
N LYS A 28 -0.22 1.90 -2.87
CA LYS A 28 1.02 2.55 -2.42
C LYS A 28 2.02 1.55 -1.86
N LEU A 29 1.57 0.44 -1.27
CA LEU A 29 2.45 -0.65 -0.82
C LEU A 29 3.21 -1.25 -2.00
N PHE A 30 2.48 -1.62 -3.05
CA PHE A 30 3.05 -2.26 -4.24
C PHE A 30 3.93 -1.28 -5.02
N ALA A 31 3.50 -0.02 -5.16
CA ALA A 31 4.27 1.00 -5.85
C ALA A 31 5.56 1.35 -5.09
N CYS A 32 5.50 1.44 -3.77
CA CYS A 32 6.69 1.62 -2.93
C CYS A 32 7.65 0.43 -3.06
N THR A 33 7.12 -0.79 -3.06
CA THR A 33 7.92 -2.01 -3.25
C THR A 33 8.63 -1.99 -4.60
N LEU A 34 7.91 -1.69 -5.69
CA LEU A 34 8.47 -1.62 -7.04
C LEU A 34 9.50 -0.48 -7.19
N ALA A 35 9.22 0.71 -6.65
CA ALA A 35 10.18 1.81 -6.65
C ALA A 35 11.44 1.48 -5.83
N PHE A 36 11.27 0.78 -4.72
CA PHE A 36 12.39 0.34 -3.89
C PHE A 36 13.23 -0.75 -4.57
N GLN A 37 12.63 -1.64 -5.37
CA GLN A 37 13.40 -2.57 -6.21
C GLN A 37 14.27 -1.83 -7.25
N LEU A 38 13.81 -0.68 -7.74
CA LEU A 38 14.52 0.09 -8.76
C LEU A 38 15.67 0.93 -8.20
N LEU A 39 15.47 1.55 -7.04
CA LEU A 39 16.39 2.56 -6.48
C LEU A 39 17.10 2.13 -5.20
N GLY A 40 16.59 1.09 -4.50
CA GLY A 40 17.06 0.76 -3.17
C GLY A 40 16.97 1.97 -2.22
N ASP A 41 18.06 2.23 -1.49
CA ASP A 41 18.09 3.28 -0.47
C ASP A 41 18.05 4.71 -1.05
N GLU A 42 18.35 4.92 -2.34
CA GLU A 42 18.22 6.25 -2.99
C GLU A 42 16.77 6.75 -2.97
N LEU A 43 15.78 5.85 -2.89
CA LEU A 43 14.37 6.24 -2.71
C LEU A 43 14.19 7.12 -1.46
N TRP A 44 14.95 6.84 -0.40
CA TRP A 44 14.82 7.53 0.89
C TRP A 44 15.41 8.93 0.90
N GLU A 45 16.14 9.32 -0.14
CA GLU A 45 16.58 10.69 -0.34
C GLU A 45 15.40 11.58 -0.72
N ARG A 46 14.42 11.03 -1.46
CA ARG A 46 13.25 11.75 -1.99
C ARG A 46 12.00 11.66 -1.14
N VAL A 47 11.85 10.59 -0.35
CA VAL A 47 10.73 10.40 0.58
C VAL A 47 11.25 9.81 1.90
N GLY A 48 10.71 10.27 3.03
CA GLY A 48 11.11 9.79 4.35
C GLY A 48 10.55 8.41 4.69
N ARG A 49 10.67 8.05 5.97
CA ARG A 49 10.22 6.78 6.56
C ARG A 49 9.47 6.96 7.88
N GLU A 50 9.16 8.20 8.24
CA GLU A 50 8.61 8.55 9.54
C GLU A 50 7.10 8.78 9.45
N PRO A 51 6.34 8.50 10.52
CA PRO A 51 4.94 8.90 10.60
C PRO A 51 4.78 10.41 10.41
N SER A 52 3.65 10.82 9.82
CA SER A 52 3.20 12.21 9.85
C SER A 52 2.27 12.36 11.05
N GLY A 53 2.64 13.17 12.05
CA GLY A 53 1.74 13.52 13.16
C GLY A 53 0.64 14.52 12.77
N ASN A 54 0.56 14.88 11.49
CA ASN A 54 -0.43 15.76 10.90
C ASN A 54 -1.19 14.99 9.82
N ALA A 55 -2.41 15.46 9.52
CA ALA A 55 -3.24 14.91 8.46
C ALA A 55 -2.45 14.69 7.16
N PHE A 56 -2.67 13.53 6.53
CA PHE A 56 -1.95 13.03 5.35
C PHE A 56 -1.90 13.96 4.12
N ASN A 57 -2.66 15.06 4.10
CA ASN A 57 -2.69 16.08 3.04
C ASN A 57 -2.11 17.44 3.48
N SER A 58 -1.35 17.52 4.58
CA SER A 58 -0.82 18.78 5.11
C SER A 58 0.28 19.37 4.22
N LEU A 59 0.00 20.50 3.55
CA LEU A 59 0.99 21.28 2.80
C LEU A 59 2.02 21.96 3.71
N VAL A 60 1.61 22.34 4.93
CA VAL A 60 2.49 22.99 5.91
C VAL A 60 3.69 22.11 6.25
N GLN A 61 3.45 20.80 6.39
CA GLN A 61 4.54 19.86 6.64
C GLN A 61 5.47 19.71 5.44
N LEU A 62 4.94 19.70 4.22
CA LEU A 62 5.79 19.67 3.02
C LEU A 62 6.66 20.92 2.91
N GLU A 63 6.17 22.09 3.35
CA GLU A 63 6.94 23.33 3.32
C GLU A 63 8.14 23.25 4.27
N SER A 64 7.90 22.83 5.52
CA SER A 64 8.98 22.71 6.51
C SER A 64 10.01 21.63 6.15
N GLU A 65 9.58 20.59 5.44
CA GLU A 65 10.44 19.51 4.95
C GLU A 65 10.98 19.76 3.53
N ARG A 66 10.84 20.99 3.01
CA ARG A 66 11.37 21.42 1.69
C ARG A 66 10.96 20.49 0.55
N GLY A 67 9.68 20.14 0.50
CA GLY A 67 9.08 19.28 -0.53
C GLY A 67 9.43 17.80 -0.41
N LYS A 68 10.10 17.36 0.67
CA LYS A 68 10.31 15.93 0.96
C LYS A 68 9.17 15.39 1.82
N PRO A 69 8.34 14.46 1.34
CA PRO A 69 7.27 13.89 2.14
C PRO A 69 7.80 12.95 3.22
N ARG A 70 7.06 12.83 4.32
CA ARG A 70 7.45 12.04 5.48
C ARG A 70 7.61 10.54 5.29
N ASN A 71 6.75 9.94 4.48
CA ASN A 71 6.71 8.51 4.22
C ASN A 71 5.97 8.22 2.90
N PRO A 72 6.16 7.05 2.28
CA PRO A 72 5.54 6.72 1.00
C PRO A 72 4.03 6.44 1.07
N PHE A 73 3.43 6.36 2.26
CA PHE A 73 2.03 5.95 2.44
C PHE A 73 1.04 7.12 2.58
N ILE A 74 1.53 8.33 2.87
CA ILE A 74 0.78 9.57 2.65
C ILE A 74 0.75 9.94 1.16
N ASN A 75 -0.22 10.77 0.75
CA ASN A 75 -0.44 11.08 -0.66
C ASN A 75 0.78 11.74 -1.32
N ALA A 76 1.40 12.71 -0.65
CA ALA A 76 2.60 13.37 -1.17
C ALA A 76 3.75 12.38 -1.41
N GLY A 77 4.01 11.46 -0.47
CA GLY A 77 5.04 10.43 -0.64
C GLY A 77 4.71 9.46 -1.76
N ALA A 78 3.45 9.06 -1.89
CA ALA A 78 3.01 8.19 -2.96
C ALA A 78 3.14 8.84 -4.35
N LEU A 79 2.94 10.16 -4.46
CA LEU A 79 3.20 10.91 -5.69
C LEU A 79 4.70 10.91 -6.04
N VAL A 80 5.60 11.08 -5.06
CA VAL A 80 7.05 10.94 -5.28
C VAL A 80 7.45 9.53 -5.72
N VAL A 81 6.86 8.50 -5.09
CA VAL A 81 7.03 7.11 -5.50
C VAL A 81 6.54 6.89 -6.93
N THR A 82 5.38 7.44 -7.28
CA THR A 82 4.80 7.33 -8.63
C THR A 82 5.65 8.07 -9.66
N ASP A 83 6.22 9.23 -9.30
CA ASP A 83 7.19 9.96 -10.13
C ASP A 83 8.40 9.08 -10.47
N VAL A 84 8.97 8.36 -9.50
CA VAL A 84 10.05 7.39 -9.73
C VAL A 84 9.64 6.34 -10.76
N LEU A 85 8.42 5.79 -10.65
CA LEU A 85 7.92 4.80 -11.59
C LEU A 85 7.71 5.41 -13.00
N CYS A 86 7.15 6.62 -13.10
CA CYS A 86 6.95 7.33 -14.37
C CYS A 86 8.26 7.67 -15.09
N ARG A 87 9.38 7.84 -14.37
CA ARG A 87 10.69 8.00 -14.99
C ARG A 87 11.22 6.70 -15.60
N ARG A 88 10.81 5.55 -15.06
CA ARG A 88 11.35 4.24 -15.45
C ARG A 88 10.48 3.52 -16.47
N PHE A 89 9.17 3.75 -16.44
CA PHE A 89 8.19 3.07 -17.26
C PHE A 89 7.39 4.06 -18.10
N VAL A 90 7.09 3.69 -19.34
CA VAL A 90 6.22 4.47 -20.23
C VAL A 90 4.82 4.62 -19.63
N LYS A 91 4.33 3.57 -18.97
CA LYS A 91 3.05 3.54 -18.24
C LYS A 91 3.25 2.92 -16.87
N ALA A 92 3.46 3.75 -15.86
CA ALA A 92 3.75 3.31 -14.50
C ALA A 92 2.62 2.46 -13.89
N GLU A 93 1.37 2.81 -14.18
CA GLU A 93 0.18 2.07 -13.75
C GLU A 93 0.14 0.66 -14.36
N THR A 94 0.55 0.50 -15.62
CA THR A 94 0.59 -0.80 -16.28
C THR A 94 1.71 -1.65 -15.69
N ALA A 95 2.89 -1.06 -15.44
CA ALA A 95 3.98 -1.75 -14.77
C ALA A 95 3.56 -2.25 -13.36
N LEU A 96 2.76 -1.47 -12.64
CA LEU A 96 2.25 -1.87 -11.33
C LEU A 96 1.20 -3.00 -11.41
N VAL A 97 0.29 -2.94 -12.38
CA VAL A 97 -0.65 -4.04 -12.66
C VAL A 97 0.10 -5.33 -12.96
N GLU A 98 1.11 -5.29 -13.84
CA GLU A 98 1.94 -6.45 -14.17
C GLU A 98 2.75 -6.96 -12.97
N PHE A 99 3.23 -6.07 -12.12
CA PHE A 99 3.89 -6.44 -10.87
C PHE A 99 2.98 -7.25 -9.94
N VAL A 100 1.74 -6.78 -9.73
CA VAL A 100 0.76 -7.50 -8.89
C VAL A 100 0.36 -8.83 -9.53
N ARG A 101 0.11 -8.85 -10.84
CA ARG A 101 -0.19 -10.06 -11.62
C ARG A 101 0.87 -11.14 -11.42
N ARG A 102 2.15 -10.78 -11.58
CA ARG A 102 3.30 -11.67 -11.35
C ARG A 102 3.45 -12.16 -9.91
N THR A 103 3.05 -11.34 -8.94
CA THR A 103 3.13 -11.73 -7.52
C THR A 103 2.16 -12.86 -7.19
N ILE A 104 1.01 -12.94 -7.86
CA ILE A 104 -0.03 -13.94 -7.55
C ILE A 104 -0.35 -14.90 -8.71
N GLY A 105 0.36 -14.80 -9.84
CA GLY A 105 0.13 -15.63 -11.02
C GLY A 105 -1.24 -15.41 -11.68
N ALA A 106 -1.81 -14.21 -11.56
CA ALA A 106 -3.09 -13.83 -12.17
C ALA A 106 -2.87 -13.01 -13.45
N ASN A 107 -3.78 -13.12 -14.42
CA ASN A 107 -3.67 -12.41 -15.71
C ASN A 107 -4.77 -11.36 -15.94
N ASP A 108 -5.79 -11.33 -15.09
CA ASP A 108 -7.02 -10.57 -15.29
C ASP A 108 -7.20 -9.42 -14.30
N ILE A 109 -6.21 -9.16 -13.43
CA ILE A 109 -6.18 -7.95 -12.59
C ILE A 109 -6.03 -6.73 -13.48
N ASN A 110 -6.85 -5.71 -13.29
CA ASN A 110 -6.72 -4.43 -13.98
C ASN A 110 -7.29 -3.29 -13.13
N TYR A 111 -7.08 -2.04 -13.55
CA TYR A 111 -7.72 -0.89 -12.94
C TYR A 111 -9.08 -0.57 -13.58
N ASP A 112 -9.98 -0.01 -12.78
CA ASP A 112 -11.27 0.50 -13.26
C ASP A 112 -11.09 1.91 -13.83
N SER A 113 -11.19 2.05 -15.15
CA SER A 113 -11.07 3.34 -15.84
C SER A 113 -12.10 4.37 -15.39
N ARG A 114 -13.28 3.97 -14.94
CA ARG A 114 -14.31 4.90 -14.43
C ARG A 114 -13.90 5.48 -13.09
N VAL A 115 -13.38 4.63 -12.19
CA VAL A 115 -12.85 5.07 -10.88
C VAL A 115 -11.65 5.98 -11.10
N ALA A 116 -10.70 5.59 -11.96
CA ALA A 116 -9.52 6.39 -12.27
C ALA A 116 -9.89 7.78 -12.82
N LEU A 117 -10.86 7.86 -13.75
CA LEU A 117 -11.32 9.12 -14.30
C LEU A 117 -12.02 9.99 -13.26
N SER A 118 -12.87 9.39 -12.42
CA SER A 118 -13.55 10.08 -11.32
C SER A 118 -12.54 10.68 -10.34
N GLU A 119 -11.54 9.91 -9.93
CA GLU A 119 -10.47 10.40 -9.05
C GLU A 119 -9.68 11.55 -9.69
N LEU A 120 -9.33 11.43 -10.97
CA LEU A 120 -8.56 12.44 -11.69
C LEU A 120 -9.32 13.79 -11.78
N GLN A 121 -10.64 13.75 -11.95
CA GLN A 121 -11.51 14.93 -11.97
C GLN A 121 -11.59 15.63 -10.60
N HIS A 122 -11.27 14.93 -9.52
CA HIS A 122 -11.30 15.44 -8.15
C HIS A 122 -9.91 15.51 -7.50
N ALA A 123 -8.84 15.46 -8.30
CA ALA A 123 -7.45 15.36 -7.84
C ALA A 123 -6.82 16.70 -7.40
N GLU A 124 -7.59 17.76 -7.17
CA GLU A 124 -7.07 19.11 -6.90
C GLU A 124 -6.05 19.17 -5.73
N ARG A 125 -6.29 18.41 -4.66
CA ARG A 125 -5.33 18.32 -3.55
C ARG A 125 -4.02 17.65 -3.98
N ASN A 126 -4.10 16.61 -4.80
CA ASN A 126 -2.92 15.94 -5.35
C ASN A 126 -2.17 16.85 -6.33
N ARG A 127 -2.89 17.65 -7.14
CA ARG A 127 -2.29 18.70 -7.99
C ARG A 127 -1.52 19.70 -7.15
N ALA A 128 -2.15 20.24 -6.10
CA ALA A 128 -1.50 21.18 -5.21
C ALA A 128 -0.20 20.58 -4.60
N MET A 129 -0.26 19.37 -4.05
CA MET A 129 0.93 18.69 -3.49
C MET A 129 2.01 18.45 -4.54
N ALA A 130 1.66 17.96 -5.73
CA ALA A 130 2.63 17.65 -6.78
C ALA A 130 3.34 18.91 -7.30
N HIS A 131 2.60 19.98 -7.59
CA HIS A 131 3.20 21.25 -8.00
C HIS A 131 4.05 21.87 -6.88
N PHE A 132 3.61 21.73 -5.63
CA PHE A 132 4.38 22.21 -4.49
C PHE A 132 5.68 21.44 -4.31
N MET A 133 5.69 20.11 -4.44
CA MET A 133 6.94 19.33 -4.42
C MET A 133 7.82 19.62 -5.64
N ALA A 134 7.22 19.92 -6.80
CA ALA A 134 7.96 20.32 -8.00
C ALA A 134 8.71 21.65 -7.82
N SER A 135 8.14 22.62 -7.08
CA SER A 135 8.83 23.89 -6.80
C SER A 135 10.09 23.71 -5.93
N PHE A 136 10.16 22.63 -5.15
CA PHE A 136 11.36 22.21 -4.40
C PHE A 136 12.27 21.24 -5.17
N GLY A 137 11.96 20.92 -6.43
CA GLY A 137 12.75 19.99 -7.25
C GLY A 137 12.57 18.51 -6.91
N ASN A 138 11.55 18.14 -6.11
CA ASN A 138 11.29 16.75 -5.75
C ASN A 138 10.25 16.07 -6.67
N MET A 139 9.96 16.66 -7.83
CA MET A 139 9.22 16.04 -8.93
C MET A 139 10.06 16.18 -10.20
N GLN A 140 10.24 15.10 -10.94
CA GLN A 140 11.11 15.06 -12.12
C GLN A 140 10.33 14.74 -13.41
N MET A 141 9.10 14.25 -13.26
CA MET A 141 8.12 14.13 -14.32
C MET A 141 7.07 15.25 -14.22
N PRO A 142 6.36 15.58 -15.32
CA PRO A 142 5.26 16.53 -15.26
C PRO A 142 4.22 16.10 -14.21
N PRO A 143 3.81 17.00 -13.28
CA PRO A 143 2.87 16.68 -12.21
C PRO A 143 1.60 15.97 -12.70
N ASP A 144 1.01 16.44 -13.79
CA ASP A 144 -0.21 15.85 -14.36
C ASP A 144 -0.02 14.40 -14.82
N THR A 145 1.13 14.06 -15.38
CA THR A 145 1.47 12.67 -15.76
C THR A 145 1.56 11.78 -14.53
N VAL A 146 2.15 12.27 -13.45
CA VAL A 146 2.29 11.51 -12.19
C VAL A 146 0.94 11.32 -11.52
N ILE A 147 0.10 12.36 -11.49
CA ILE A 147 -1.24 12.29 -10.88
C ILE A 147 -2.14 11.33 -11.64
N ASP A 148 -2.10 11.36 -12.97
CA ASP A 148 -2.87 10.45 -13.83
C ASP A 148 -2.48 8.97 -13.56
N ALA A 149 -1.18 8.67 -13.51
CA ALA A 149 -0.69 7.35 -13.13
C ALA A 149 -1.07 6.97 -11.69
N TYR A 150 -1.02 7.93 -10.75
CA TYR A 150 -1.40 7.73 -9.35
C TYR A 150 -2.90 7.38 -9.21
N CYS A 151 -3.79 8.06 -9.92
CA CYS A 151 -5.22 7.74 -9.91
C CYS A 151 -5.50 6.35 -10.53
N ARG A 152 -4.79 5.97 -11.61
CA ARG A 152 -4.95 4.63 -12.19
C ARG A 152 -4.46 3.51 -11.29
N GLN A 153 -3.35 3.68 -10.54
CA GLN A 153 -2.95 2.65 -9.58
C GLN A 153 -3.93 2.52 -8.41
N CYS A 154 -4.52 3.62 -7.93
CA CYS A 154 -5.55 3.56 -6.89
C CYS A 154 -6.77 2.80 -7.38
N ALA A 155 -7.12 2.95 -8.66
CA ALA A 155 -8.22 2.26 -9.29
C ALA A 155 -7.97 0.77 -9.60
N ILE A 156 -6.80 0.19 -9.30
CA ILE A 156 -6.56 -1.27 -9.44
C ILE A 156 -7.62 -2.02 -8.64
N THR A 157 -8.26 -3.01 -9.29
CA THR A 157 -9.35 -3.77 -8.69
C THR A 157 -8.90 -5.17 -8.29
N MET A 158 -9.16 -5.55 -7.04
CA MET A 158 -8.84 -6.87 -6.49
C MET A 158 -9.92 -7.28 -5.49
N ASN A 159 -10.12 -8.57 -5.27
CA ASN A 159 -10.89 -9.08 -4.13
C ASN A 159 -9.95 -9.31 -2.91
N CYS A 160 -10.53 -9.68 -1.77
CA CYS A 160 -9.74 -9.90 -0.54
C CYS A 160 -8.67 -10.99 -0.71
N VAL A 161 -8.99 -12.07 -1.41
CA VAL A 161 -8.05 -13.19 -1.62
C VAL A 161 -6.87 -12.78 -2.48
N GLU A 162 -7.14 -12.13 -3.60
CA GLU A 162 -6.12 -11.60 -4.51
C GLU A 162 -5.21 -10.63 -3.77
N LEU A 163 -5.78 -9.72 -2.97
CA LEU A 163 -5.03 -8.71 -2.25
C LEU A 163 -4.18 -9.27 -1.11
N ALA A 164 -4.72 -10.22 -0.34
CA ALA A 164 -3.96 -10.95 0.68
C ALA A 164 -2.80 -11.74 0.05
N SER A 165 -3.07 -12.44 -1.06
CA SER A 165 -2.06 -13.21 -1.79
C SER A 165 -0.95 -12.31 -2.33
N ALA A 166 -1.29 -11.12 -2.84
CA ALA A 166 -0.33 -10.17 -3.36
C ALA A 166 0.57 -9.56 -2.28
N ALA A 167 0.11 -9.49 -1.02
CA ALA A 167 0.92 -9.03 0.10
C ALA A 167 1.71 -10.16 0.79
N LEU A 168 1.44 -11.42 0.47
CA LEU A 168 1.98 -12.59 1.17
C LEU A 168 3.50 -12.73 1.05
N PHE A 169 4.12 -12.12 0.03
CA PHE A 169 5.59 -12.07 -0.06
C PHE A 169 6.23 -11.41 1.16
N LEU A 170 5.55 -10.46 1.81
CA LEU A 170 6.04 -9.81 3.03
C LEU A 170 6.10 -10.79 4.21
N ALA A 171 5.10 -11.66 4.34
CA ALA A 171 5.10 -12.73 5.33
C ALA A 171 6.17 -13.79 5.02
N ASN A 172 6.40 -14.06 3.74
CA ASN A 172 7.31 -15.11 3.27
C ASN A 172 8.72 -14.59 2.92
N GLY A 173 9.26 -13.67 3.72
CA GLY A 173 10.66 -13.23 3.62
C GLY A 173 11.05 -12.60 2.28
N GLY A 174 10.10 -11.97 1.60
CA GLY A 174 10.28 -11.30 0.32
C GLY A 174 9.98 -12.16 -0.91
N VAL A 175 9.53 -13.41 -0.75
CA VAL A 175 9.24 -14.33 -1.87
C VAL A 175 7.74 -14.54 -2.01
N ALA A 176 7.19 -14.26 -3.19
CA ALA A 176 5.80 -14.55 -3.53
C ALA A 176 5.53 -16.06 -3.48
N PRO A 177 4.71 -16.58 -2.56
CA PRO A 177 4.57 -18.03 -2.39
C PRO A 177 3.92 -18.73 -3.58
N VAL A 178 2.99 -18.04 -4.26
CA VAL A 178 2.23 -18.61 -5.38
C VAL A 178 3.12 -18.83 -6.61
N THR A 179 3.99 -17.88 -6.92
CA THR A 179 4.81 -17.91 -8.14
C THR A 179 6.27 -18.31 -7.88
N GLY A 180 6.71 -18.31 -6.62
CA GLY A 180 8.10 -18.52 -6.23
C GLY A 180 9.02 -17.33 -6.55
N GLU A 181 8.46 -16.22 -7.05
CA GLU A 181 9.23 -15.05 -7.42
C GLU A 181 9.81 -14.33 -6.19
N ARG A 182 11.11 -14.04 -6.21
CA ARG A 182 11.71 -13.14 -5.20
C ARG A 182 11.35 -11.70 -5.54
N ILE A 183 10.43 -11.13 -4.78
CA ILE A 183 10.01 -9.73 -4.88
C ILE A 183 11.08 -8.84 -4.23
N VAL A 184 11.46 -9.13 -2.99
CA VAL A 184 12.54 -8.40 -2.30
C VAL A 184 13.39 -9.38 -1.50
N ASP A 185 14.54 -8.93 -1.00
CA ASP A 185 15.29 -9.70 -0.02
C ASP A 185 14.60 -9.65 1.37
N PRO A 186 14.93 -10.58 2.28
CA PRO A 186 14.30 -10.65 3.60
C PRO A 186 14.45 -9.38 4.45
N SER A 187 15.58 -8.66 4.34
CA SER A 187 15.80 -7.41 5.09
C SER A 187 14.85 -6.32 4.60
N SER A 188 14.66 -6.24 3.30
CA SER A 188 13.76 -5.31 2.65
C SER A 188 12.29 -5.61 2.94
N ALA A 189 11.88 -6.89 2.93
CA ALA A 189 10.54 -7.30 3.38
C ALA A 189 10.26 -6.81 4.81
N LYS A 190 11.20 -7.04 5.73
CA LYS A 190 11.11 -6.55 7.12
C LYS A 190 10.96 -5.02 7.19
N ARG A 191 11.75 -4.26 6.41
CA ARG A 191 11.69 -2.79 6.38
C ARG A 191 10.35 -2.28 5.84
N LEU A 192 9.82 -2.91 4.79
CA LEU A 192 8.50 -2.57 4.24
C LEU A 192 7.38 -2.87 5.25
N SER A 193 7.43 -4.02 5.95
CA SER A 193 6.50 -4.31 7.05
C SER A 193 6.61 -3.30 8.19
N ALA A 194 7.81 -2.85 8.55
CA ALA A 194 8.00 -1.81 9.56
C ALA A 194 7.37 -0.48 9.13
N LEU A 195 7.53 -0.09 7.85
CA LEU A 195 6.84 1.10 7.30
C LEU A 195 5.32 0.94 7.31
N MET A 196 4.79 -0.25 7.01
CA MET A 196 3.34 -0.51 7.11
C MET A 196 2.85 -0.35 8.54
N LEU A 197 3.60 -0.89 9.51
CA LEU A 197 3.27 -0.79 10.92
C LEU A 197 3.19 0.67 11.39
N THR A 198 4.14 1.52 11.01
CA THR A 198 4.23 2.89 11.54
C THR A 198 3.44 3.92 10.74
N CYS A 199 3.18 3.67 9.45
CA CYS A 199 2.63 4.68 8.54
C CYS A 199 1.38 4.20 7.77
N GLY A 200 1.06 2.92 7.81
CA GLY A 200 0.13 2.31 6.84
C GLY A 200 -1.35 2.56 7.11
N THR A 201 -1.74 2.93 8.32
CA THR A 201 -3.11 3.33 8.69
C THR A 201 -3.20 4.81 9.10
N TYR A 202 -2.27 5.64 8.58
CA TYR A 202 -2.23 7.09 8.72
C TYR A 202 -2.15 7.56 10.17
N ASP A 203 -2.93 8.57 10.54
CA ASP A 203 -2.98 9.17 11.88
C ASP A 203 -3.47 8.16 12.95
N ALA A 204 -4.10 7.05 12.51
CA ALA A 204 -4.54 5.97 13.38
C ALA A 204 -3.51 4.84 13.55
N ALA A 205 -2.28 4.97 13.02
CA ALA A 205 -1.27 3.92 13.13
C ALA A 205 -1.01 3.46 14.56
N GLY A 206 -0.92 4.39 15.51
CA GLY A 206 -0.74 4.05 16.94
C GLY A 206 -1.90 3.24 17.51
N ASP A 207 -3.14 3.69 17.30
CA ASP A 207 -4.35 2.99 17.79
C ASP A 207 -4.54 1.63 17.11
N PHE A 208 -4.32 1.57 15.80
CA PHE A 208 -4.42 0.33 15.04
C PHE A 208 -3.41 -0.71 15.53
N VAL A 209 -2.16 -0.31 15.73
CA VAL A 209 -1.12 -1.22 16.24
C VAL A 209 -1.41 -1.66 17.67
N TYR A 210 -1.94 -0.77 18.52
CA TYR A 210 -2.34 -1.12 19.89
C TYR A 210 -3.47 -2.17 19.93
N ARG A 211 -4.45 -2.08 19.03
CA ARG A 211 -5.61 -2.98 19.01
C ARG A 211 -5.36 -4.27 18.23
N VAL A 212 -4.75 -4.15 17.05
CA VAL A 212 -4.62 -5.26 16.10
C VAL A 212 -3.25 -5.95 16.23
N GLY A 213 -2.17 -5.20 16.43
CA GLY A 213 -0.83 -5.77 16.56
C GLY A 213 -0.25 -6.33 15.26
N LEU A 214 -0.63 -5.80 14.10
CA LEU A 214 -0.11 -6.24 12.78
C LEU A 214 0.29 -5.05 11.90
N PRO A 215 1.40 -5.14 11.14
CA PRO A 215 1.67 -4.29 9.99
C PRO A 215 0.50 -4.28 9.00
N ALA A 216 -0.04 -3.11 8.68
CA ALA A 216 -1.20 -3.02 7.79
C ALA A 216 -1.15 -1.82 6.85
N LYS A 217 -1.91 -1.89 5.75
CA LYS A 217 -2.21 -0.76 4.88
C LYS A 217 -3.70 -0.71 4.58
N SER A 218 -4.31 0.45 4.81
CA SER A 218 -5.72 0.69 4.52
C SER A 218 -5.94 1.46 3.21
N GLY A 219 -7.13 1.32 2.64
CA GLY A 219 -7.62 2.11 1.52
C GLY A 219 -9.04 2.58 1.75
N VAL A 220 -9.35 3.80 1.28
CA VAL A 220 -10.70 4.40 1.39
C VAL A 220 -11.78 3.64 0.60
N GLY A 221 -11.39 2.64 -0.19
CA GLY A 221 -12.29 1.69 -0.81
C GLY A 221 -12.87 0.66 0.17
N GLY A 222 -12.48 0.72 1.45
CA GLY A 222 -12.94 -0.18 2.51
C GLY A 222 -12.02 -1.37 2.79
N GLY A 223 -10.95 -1.52 2.03
CA GLY A 223 -9.98 -2.59 2.20
C GLY A 223 -8.93 -2.28 3.27
N ILE A 224 -8.49 -3.32 3.97
CA ILE A 224 -7.27 -3.31 4.80
C ILE A 224 -6.52 -4.60 4.53
N VAL A 225 -5.24 -4.50 4.16
CA VAL A 225 -4.33 -5.65 4.11
C VAL A 225 -3.39 -5.60 5.31
N ALA A 226 -3.27 -6.70 6.04
CA ALA A 226 -2.41 -6.85 7.20
C ALA A 226 -1.49 -8.07 7.04
N VAL A 227 -0.30 -8.02 7.62
CA VAL A 227 0.72 -9.06 7.46
C VAL A 227 1.28 -9.45 8.82
N LEU A 228 1.32 -10.75 9.11
CA LEU A 228 2.08 -11.34 10.21
C LEU A 228 3.35 -12.00 9.62
N PRO A 229 4.54 -11.40 9.80
CA PRO A 229 5.79 -11.95 9.28
C PRO A 229 6.01 -13.41 9.69
N GLY A 230 6.34 -14.26 8.71
CA GLY A 230 6.58 -15.68 8.91
C GLY A 230 5.32 -16.56 8.91
N GLU A 231 4.12 -15.99 8.87
CA GLU A 231 2.88 -16.76 9.05
C GLU A 231 1.82 -16.47 7.99
N MET A 232 1.31 -15.25 7.88
CA MET A 232 0.14 -14.96 7.05
C MET A 232 0.07 -13.53 6.54
N ALA A 233 -0.72 -13.34 5.48
CA ALA A 233 -1.28 -12.07 5.09
C ALA A 233 -2.80 -12.20 5.07
N VAL A 234 -3.50 -11.18 5.57
CA VAL A 234 -4.95 -11.16 5.73
C VAL A 234 -5.47 -9.90 5.07
N CYS A 235 -6.56 -10.03 4.33
CA CYS A 235 -7.29 -8.89 3.81
C CYS A 235 -8.72 -8.92 4.32
N VAL A 236 -9.19 -7.76 4.77
CA VAL A 236 -10.59 -7.51 5.12
C VAL A 236 -11.13 -6.41 4.23
N TRP A 237 -12.43 -6.44 3.97
CA TRP A 237 -13.11 -5.39 3.24
C TRP A 237 -14.47 -5.09 3.87
N ALA A 238 -14.69 -3.82 4.18
CA ALA A 238 -16.01 -3.28 4.46
C ALA A 238 -16.03 -1.78 4.13
N PRO A 239 -17.05 -1.29 3.38
CA PRO A 239 -17.06 0.08 2.87
C PRO A 239 -17.30 1.16 3.94
N GLY A 240 -17.86 0.79 5.10
CA GLY A 240 -18.08 1.73 6.21
C GLY A 240 -16.76 2.17 6.85
N LEU A 241 -16.40 3.45 6.68
CA LEU A 241 -15.16 4.03 7.19
C LEU A 241 -15.36 4.75 8.53
N ASP A 242 -14.32 4.77 9.36
CA ASP A 242 -14.22 5.63 10.55
C ASP A 242 -13.80 7.07 10.19
N ALA A 243 -13.64 7.93 11.20
CA ALA A 243 -13.22 9.32 11.02
C ALA A 243 -11.81 9.48 10.42
N ASN A 244 -10.97 8.44 10.49
CA ASN A 244 -9.61 8.42 9.95
C ASN A 244 -9.56 7.83 8.53
N GLY A 245 -10.71 7.42 7.97
CA GLY A 245 -10.80 6.83 6.64
C GLY A 245 -10.41 5.35 6.57
N ASN A 246 -10.33 4.67 7.71
CA ASN A 246 -10.09 3.23 7.79
C ASN A 246 -11.42 2.46 7.87
N SER A 247 -11.46 1.23 7.34
CA SER A 247 -12.65 0.39 7.45
C SER A 247 -12.94 0.05 8.92
N LEU A 248 -14.10 0.48 9.43
CA LEU A 248 -14.47 0.28 10.84
C LEU A 248 -14.68 -1.20 11.15
N ALA A 249 -15.54 -1.86 10.37
CA ALA A 249 -15.80 -3.29 10.52
C ALA A 249 -14.58 -4.15 10.16
N GLY A 250 -13.79 -3.73 9.17
CA GLY A 250 -12.54 -4.40 8.82
C GLY A 250 -11.53 -4.37 9.97
N THR A 251 -11.36 -3.21 10.62
CA THR A 251 -10.46 -3.08 11.77
C THR A 251 -10.90 -3.96 12.94
N LEU A 252 -12.19 -3.98 13.26
CA LEU A 252 -12.76 -4.86 14.29
C LEU A 252 -12.54 -6.35 13.97
N ALA A 253 -12.72 -6.74 12.70
CA ALA A 253 -12.47 -8.11 12.28
C ALA A 253 -11.00 -8.53 12.45
N LEU A 254 -10.06 -7.63 12.17
CA LEU A 254 -8.63 -7.88 12.38
C LEU A 254 -8.28 -7.95 13.87
N GLU A 255 -8.84 -7.08 14.71
CA GLU A 255 -8.68 -7.14 16.17
C GLU A 255 -9.22 -8.45 16.75
N TRP A 256 -10.41 -8.89 16.31
CA TRP A 256 -10.96 -10.18 16.71
C TRP A 256 -10.10 -11.34 16.24
N LEU A 257 -9.58 -11.29 15.01
CA LEU A 257 -8.68 -12.31 14.50
C LEU A 257 -7.46 -12.46 15.42
N THR A 258 -6.76 -11.37 15.73
CA THR A 258 -5.55 -11.45 16.56
C THR A 258 -5.87 -11.80 18.01
N THR A 259 -7.00 -11.33 18.55
CA THR A 259 -7.49 -11.70 19.89
C THR A 259 -7.81 -13.19 20.00
N TYR A 260 -8.59 -13.74 19.07
CA TYR A 260 -9.03 -15.14 19.14
C TYR A 260 -7.93 -16.14 18.78
N THR A 261 -6.99 -15.74 17.92
CA THR A 261 -5.89 -16.62 17.50
C THR A 261 -4.65 -16.48 18.39
N GLY A 262 -4.53 -15.40 19.15
CA GLY A 262 -3.32 -15.03 19.89
C GLY A 262 -2.14 -14.69 18.97
N ARG A 263 -2.41 -14.34 17.70
CA ARG A 263 -1.38 -14.09 16.67
C ARG A 263 -1.23 -12.58 16.43
N SER A 264 -0.16 -12.03 16.97
CA SER A 264 0.25 -10.61 16.87
C SER A 264 1.78 -10.55 16.79
N ILE A 265 2.35 -9.42 16.35
CA ILE A 265 3.81 -9.21 16.39
C ILE A 265 4.34 -8.87 17.80
N PHE A 266 3.44 -8.58 18.75
CA PHE A 266 3.68 -8.38 20.17
C PHE A 266 3.02 -9.49 20.98
#